data_AF-A0A3F2UYW3-F1
#
_entry.id   AF-A0A3F2UYW3-F1
#
_cell.length_a   1.000
_cell.length_b   1.000
_cell.length_c   1.000
_cell.angle_alpha   90.00
_cell.angle_beta   90.00
_cell.angle_gamma   90.00
#
_symmetry.space_group_name_H-M   'P 1'
#
loop_
_entity.id
_entity.type
_entity.pdbx_description
1 polymer ?
#
loop_
_entity_poly.entity_id
_entity_poly.type
_entity_poly.pdbx_seq_one_letter_code
_entity_poly.pdbx_strand_id
1 'polypeptide(L)' 'MTEYRGAVSATMVYDQLPINDVFRKISNDKVLGVMDLKDATKPFFFVLTRD' A
#
# COMPACT_ATOMS: atom_id res chain seq x y z
N MET A 1 -5.42 2.40 10.13
CA MET A 1 -5.83 1.57 8.97
C MET A 1 -6.60 2.47 8.02
N THR A 2 -6.43 2.27 6.72
CA THR A 2 -7.05 3.12 5.68
C THR A 2 -8.00 2.27 4.83
N GLU A 3 -9.16 2.83 4.46
CA GLU A 3 -10.04 2.22 3.48
C GLU A 3 -9.57 2.58 2.07
N TYR A 4 -9.27 1.57 1.26
CA TYR A 4 -8.85 1.74 -0.13
C TYR A 4 -9.69 0.83 -1.03
N ARG A 5 -10.43 1.43 -1.96
CA ARG A 5 -11.34 0.74 -2.89
C ARG A 5 -12.31 -0.21 -2.16
N GLY A 6 -12.95 0.26 -1.08
CA GLY A 6 -13.99 -0.47 -0.36
C GLY A 6 -13.50 -1.51 0.64
N ALA A 7 -12.19 -1.57 0.92
CA ALA A 7 -11.66 -2.50 1.91
C ALA A 7 -10.62 -1.82 2.82
N VAL A 8 -10.77 -1.99 4.12
CA VAL A 8 -9.83 -1.50 5.13
C VAL A 8 -8.57 -2.36 5.12
N SER A 9 -7.40 -1.73 5.28
CA SER A 9 -6.13 -2.45 5.44
C SER A 9 -5.08 -1.68 6.24
N ALA A 10 -3.98 -2.37 6.56
CA ALA A 10 -2.77 -1.74 7.04
C ALA A 10 -2.16 -0.85 5.93
N THR A 11 -1.66 0.31 6.33
CA THR A 11 -1.12 1.33 5.43
C THR A 11 0.11 1.96 6.06
N MET A 12 1.20 2.06 5.31
CA MET A 12 2.37 2.86 5.69
C MET A 12 2.18 4.26 5.11
N VAL A 13 2.27 5.26 5.98
CA VAL A 13 2.11 6.68 5.62
C VAL A 13 3.47 7.34 5.73
N TYR A 14 3.88 8.07 4.70
CA TYR A 14 5.13 8.81 4.73
C TYR A 14 4.92 10.18 5.38
N ASP A 15 5.76 10.53 6.37
CA ASP A 15 5.63 11.81 7.09
C ASP A 15 5.95 13.03 6.23
N GLN A 16 6.86 12.88 5.26
CA GLN A 16 7.41 13.99 4.47
C GLN A 16 7.05 13.91 2.98
N LEU A 17 6.37 12.85 2.55
CA LEU A 17 5.95 12.65 1.16
C LEU A 17 4.45 12.36 1.13
N PRO A 18 3.71 12.85 0.12
CA PRO A 18 2.27 12.61 0.01
C PRO A 18 1.98 11.22 -0.55
N ILE A 19 2.46 10.18 0.15
CA ILE A 19 2.42 8.77 -0.26
C ILE A 19 1.75 7.93 0.83
N ASN A 20 0.81 7.08 0.42
CA ASN A 20 0.23 6.01 1.24
C ASN A 20 0.48 4.66 0.57
N ASP A 21 1.21 3.76 1.24
CA ASP A 21 1.38 2.38 0.80
C ASP A 21 0.33 1.47 1.45
N VAL A 22 -0.66 1.05 0.69
CA VAL A 22 -1.75 0.18 1.17
C VAL A 22 -1.41 -1.28 0.90
N PHE A 23 -1.45 -2.12 1.95
CA PHE A 23 -1.02 -3.52 1.82
C PHE A 23 -2.20 -4.49 1.68
N ARG A 24 -2.02 -5.57 0.92
CA ARG A 24 -2.91 -6.74 0.88
C ARG A 24 -2.10 -8.02 1.06
N LYS A 25 -2.53 -8.88 1.99
CA LYS A 25 -1.93 -10.19 2.19
C LYS A 25 -2.19 -11.05 0.95
N ILE A 26 -1.12 -11.61 0.37
CA ILE A 26 -1.22 -12.55 -0.77
C ILE A 26 -0.67 -13.94 -0.43
N SER A 27 0.13 -14.07 0.63
CA SER A 27 0.54 -15.32 1.25
C SER A 27 0.90 -15.08 2.72
N ASN A 28 1.38 -16.09 3.44
CA ASN A 28 1.81 -15.93 4.83
C ASN A 28 3.06 -15.05 4.99
N ASP A 29 3.89 -15.00 3.95
CA ASP A 29 5.19 -14.33 3.88
C ASP A 29 5.21 -13.12 2.94
N LYS A 30 4.15 -12.87 2.16
CA LYS A 30 4.12 -11.80 1.15
C LYS A 30 2.89 -10.91 1.25
N VAL A 31 3.13 -9.63 0.96
CA VAL A 31 2.08 -8.62 0.78
C VAL A 31 2.25 -7.89 -0.54
N LEU A 32 1.14 -7.60 -1.22
CA LEU A 32 1.06 -6.66 -2.32
C LEU A 32 0.91 -5.24 -1.74
N GLY A 33 1.79 -4.32 -2.11
CA GLY A 33 1.68 -2.90 -1.81
C GLY A 33 1.09 -2.14 -3.00
N VAL A 34 0.16 -1.24 -2.70
CA VAL A 34 -0.36 -0.23 -3.63
C VAL A 34 0.15 1.13 -3.15
N MET A 35 1.06 1.73 -3.89
CA MET A 35 1.57 3.07 -3.62
C MET A 35 0.62 4.10 -4.21
N ASP A 36 -0.12 4.77 -3.34
CA ASP A 36 -1.00 5.88 -3.66
C ASP A 36 -0.25 7.20 -3.44
N LEU A 37 0.38 7.68 -4.52
CA LEU A 37 1.04 8.97 -4.57
C LEU A 37 0.03 10.03 -5.01
N LYS A 38 -0.12 11.09 -4.22
CA LYS A 38 -0.98 12.23 -4.56
C LYS A 38 -0.66 12.76 -5.97
N ASP A 39 -1.71 13.03 -6.75
CA ASP A 39 -1.66 13.53 -8.13
C ASP A 39 -1.08 12.56 -9.17
N ALA A 40 -0.73 11.33 -8.79
CA ALA A 40 -0.40 10.29 -9.76
C ALA A 40 -1.68 9.83 -10.49
N THR A 41 -1.60 9.70 -11.82
CA THR A 41 -2.73 9.24 -12.64
C THR A 41 -3.08 7.76 -12.39
N LYS A 42 -2.11 6.98 -11.93
CA LYS A 42 -2.25 5.55 -11.61
C LYS A 42 -1.38 5.20 -10.41
N PRO A 43 -1.82 4.26 -9.56
CA PRO A 43 -0.99 3.77 -8.46
C PRO A 43 0.16 2.89 -8.98
N PHE A 44 1.24 2.83 -8.21
CA PHE A 44 2.32 1.85 -8.43
C PHE A 44 2.09 0.62 -7.56
N PHE A 45 2.62 -0.52 -8.00
CA PHE A 45 2.48 -1.80 -7.30
C PHE A 45 3.84 -2.40 -7.01
N PHE A 46 3.98 -3.03 -5.84
CA PHE A 46 5.19 -3.74 -5.42
C PHE A 46 4.83 -4.91 -4.50
N VAL A 47 5.79 -5.81 -4.25
CA VAL A 47 5.62 -6.93 -3.32
C VAL A 47 6.73 -6.87 -2.28
N LEU A 48 6.36 -7.02 -1.01
CA LEU A 48 7.30 -7.28 0.08
C LEU A 48 7.26 -8.76 0.44
N THR A 49 8.43 -9.33 0.68
CA THR A 49 8.60 -10.69 1.22
C THR A 49 9.24 -10.59 2.60
N ARG A 50 8.76 -11.38 3.55
CA ARG A 50 9.35 -11.50 4.89
C ARG A 50 10.66 -12.30 4.80
N ASP A 51 11.71 -11.80 5.45
CA ASP A 51 12.99 -12.50 5.62
C ASP A 51 12.88 -13.76 6.50
#